data_AF-A0A9E5DYY6-F1
#
_entry.id   AF-A0A9E5DYY6-F1
#
_cell.length_a   1.000
_cell.length_b   1.000
_cell.length_c   1.000
_cell.angle_alpha   90.00
_cell.angle_beta   90.00
_cell.angle_gamma   90.00
#
_symmetry.space_group_name_H-M   'P 1'
#
loop_
_entity.id
_entity.type
_entity.pdbx_description
1 polymer ?
#
loop_
_entity_poly.entity_id
_entity_poly.type
_entity_poly.pdbx_seq_one_letter_code
_entity_poly.pdbx_strand_id
1 'polypeptide(L)'
;MSYVLDHLLKNERVVFEAKVHWSVYLSWKAVLSLFIWAWIQRASSEFAVTNRRVIIKTGIIERRTLELNLNKVESIEVEQSLWGRLFGFGQIEVIGTGGTREQFDRIGQPLDFRKAVAEATEAHGEYQRTTADPAPAAVQAADPQERLAKAQDMLDKGLISQEEFAQIRQRIVAEM
;
A
#
# COMPACT_ATOMS: atom_id res chain seq x y z
N MET A 1 -49.51 -11.29 0.46
CA MET A 1 -50.44 -12.40 0.13
C MET A 1 -50.07 -13.59 1.00
N SER A 2 -51.01 -14.12 1.79
CA SER A 2 -50.80 -15.37 2.54
C SER A 2 -51.21 -16.52 1.62
N TYR A 3 -50.27 -17.43 1.31
CA TYR A 3 -50.50 -18.55 0.38
C TYR A 3 -51.75 -19.36 0.74
N VAL A 4 -52.02 -19.50 2.04
CA VAL A 4 -53.18 -20.22 2.59
C VAL A 4 -54.49 -19.51 2.24
N LEU A 5 -54.53 -18.18 2.26
CA LEU A 5 -55.74 -17.43 1.91
C LEU A 5 -56.08 -17.53 0.42
N ASP A 6 -55.07 -17.71 -0.43
CA ASP A 6 -55.23 -17.75 -1.88
C ASP A 6 -55.71 -19.13 -2.39
N HIS A 7 -55.66 -20.19 -1.56
CA HIS A 7 -55.95 -21.58 -1.98
C HIS A 7 -57.04 -22.28 -1.15
N LEU A 8 -57.91 -21.53 -0.45
CA LEU A 8 -59.02 -22.10 0.30
C LEU A 8 -60.10 -22.67 -0.63
N LEU A 9 -60.64 -23.85 -0.28
CA LEU A 9 -61.81 -24.42 -0.94
C LEU A 9 -63.07 -23.60 -0.57
N LYS A 10 -64.12 -23.66 -1.43
CA LYS A 10 -65.32 -22.79 -1.36
C LYS A 10 -66.06 -22.73 0.00
N ASN A 11 -65.82 -23.67 0.92
CA ASN A 11 -66.47 -23.73 2.24
C ASN A 11 -65.48 -23.83 3.41
N GLU A 12 -64.19 -23.67 3.16
CA GLU A 12 -63.14 -23.73 4.19
C GLU A 12 -62.81 -22.32 4.67
N ARG A 13 -62.55 -22.17 5.97
CA ARG A 13 -62.19 -20.86 6.57
C ARG A 13 -61.01 -21.04 7.52
N VAL A 14 -60.07 -20.10 7.48
CA VAL A 14 -58.94 -20.07 8.41
C VAL A 14 -59.46 -19.69 9.79
N VAL A 15 -59.40 -20.64 10.72
CA VAL A 15 -59.84 -20.43 12.12
C VAL A 15 -58.75 -19.72 12.92
N PHE A 16 -57.48 -19.97 12.60
CA PHE A 16 -56.32 -19.36 13.28
C PHE A 16 -55.08 -19.41 12.36
N GLU A 17 -54.29 -18.33 12.34
CA GLU A 17 -53.01 -18.25 11.62
C GLU A 17 -51.93 -17.82 12.61
N ALA A 18 -50.88 -18.64 12.76
CA ALA A 18 -49.69 -18.28 13.53
C ALA A 18 -48.54 -17.90 12.59
N LYS A 19 -47.68 -17.00 13.07
CA LYS A 19 -46.44 -16.63 12.39
C LYS A 19 -45.26 -17.05 13.24
N VAL A 20 -44.10 -17.21 12.59
CA VAL A 20 -42.84 -17.41 13.31
C VAL A 20 -42.68 -16.24 14.29
N HIS A 21 -42.45 -16.58 15.56
CA HIS A 21 -42.29 -15.60 16.61
C HIS A 21 -41.03 -14.75 16.36
N TRP A 22 -41.12 -13.44 16.64
CA TRP A 22 -40.01 -12.50 16.40
C TRP A 22 -38.72 -12.87 17.16
N SER A 23 -38.82 -13.67 18.23
CA SER A 23 -37.65 -14.17 18.97
C SER A 23 -36.69 -15.00 18.11
N VAL A 24 -37.11 -15.45 16.92
CA VAL A 24 -36.20 -16.08 15.95
C VAL A 24 -35.02 -15.16 15.58
N TYR A 25 -35.23 -13.84 15.53
CA TYR A 25 -34.17 -12.84 15.30
C TYR A 25 -33.21 -12.72 16.48
N LEU A 26 -33.67 -13.07 17.68
CA LEU A 26 -32.86 -13.13 18.91
C LEU A 26 -32.32 -14.54 19.20
N SER A 27 -32.61 -15.51 18.33
CA SER A 27 -32.13 -16.87 18.54
C SER A 27 -30.61 -16.91 18.47
N TRP A 28 -30.00 -17.79 19.27
CA TRP A 28 -28.55 -17.96 19.29
C TRP A 28 -27.97 -18.22 17.89
N LYS A 29 -28.73 -18.88 17.00
CA LYS A 29 -28.36 -19.10 15.60
C LYS A 29 -28.25 -17.80 14.79
N ALA A 30 -29.21 -16.88 14.97
CA ALA A 30 -29.19 -15.58 14.31
C ALA A 30 -28.06 -14.70 14.85
N VAL A 31 -27.78 -14.77 16.15
CA VAL A 31 -26.63 -14.07 16.73
C VAL A 31 -25.31 -14.65 16.19
N LEU A 32 -25.14 -15.97 16.25
CA LEU A 32 -23.93 -16.65 15.74
C LEU A 32 -23.68 -16.36 14.26
N SER A 33 -24.71 -16.31 13.42
CA SER A 33 -24.52 -16.04 11.98
C SER A 33 -23.94 -14.64 11.73
N LEU A 34 -24.32 -13.64 12.52
CA LEU A 34 -23.75 -12.29 12.45
C LEU A 34 -22.26 -12.28 12.83
N PHE A 35 -21.88 -12.98 13.91
CA PHE A 35 -20.48 -13.08 14.33
C PHE A 35 -19.62 -13.84 13.32
N ILE A 36 -20.13 -14.96 12.79
CA ILE A 36 -19.43 -15.76 11.77
C ILE A 36 -19.20 -14.92 10.52
N TRP A 37 -20.21 -14.19 10.06
CA TRP A 37 -20.09 -13.31 8.90
C TRP A 37 -19.05 -12.21 9.10
N ALA A 38 -19.05 -11.56 10.26
CA ALA A 38 -18.05 -10.55 10.61
C ALA A 38 -16.63 -11.14 10.71
N TRP A 39 -16.49 -12.34 11.27
CA TRP A 39 -15.22 -13.06 11.36
C TRP A 39 -14.67 -13.41 9.97
N ILE A 40 -15.52 -13.90 9.06
CA ILE A 40 -15.15 -14.19 7.67
C ILE A 40 -14.69 -12.91 6.97
N GLN A 41 -15.43 -11.81 7.10
CA GLN A 41 -15.02 -10.53 6.53
C GLN A 41 -13.62 -10.11 7.01
N ARG A 42 -13.39 -10.19 8.32
CA ARG A 42 -12.09 -9.86 8.90
C ARG A 42 -10.97 -10.80 8.41
N ALA A 43 -11.24 -12.09 8.32
CA ALA A 43 -10.27 -13.07 7.84
C ALA A 43 -9.99 -12.94 6.33
N SER A 44 -10.93 -12.36 5.57
CA SER A 44 -10.79 -12.15 4.12
C SER A 44 -10.03 -10.87 3.74
N SER A 45 -9.73 -9.99 4.70
CA SER A 45 -9.05 -8.72 4.46
C SER A 45 -7.65 -8.73 5.05
N GLU A 46 -6.67 -8.25 4.28
CA GLU A 46 -5.26 -8.19 4.65
C GLU A 46 -4.68 -6.83 4.25
N PHE A 47 -4.05 -6.14 5.18
CA PHE A 47 -3.43 -4.84 4.97
C PHE A 47 -2.00 -4.91 5.49
N ALA A 48 -1.02 -4.74 4.61
CA ALA A 48 0.39 -4.90 4.95
C ALA A 48 1.25 -3.82 4.30
N VAL A 49 2.11 -3.21 5.10
CA VAL A 49 3.18 -2.33 4.64
C VAL A 49 4.48 -3.11 4.74
N THR A 50 5.19 -3.24 3.63
CA THR A 50 6.49 -3.91 3.58
C THR A 50 7.60 -2.91 3.32
N ASN A 51 8.84 -3.36 3.30
CA ASN A 51 10.00 -2.55 2.96
C ASN A 51 10.06 -2.08 1.48
N ARG A 52 9.21 -2.61 0.60
CA ARG A 52 9.23 -2.30 -0.84
C ARG A 52 7.89 -1.87 -1.41
N ARG A 53 6.79 -2.35 -0.82
CA ARG A 53 5.43 -2.13 -1.33
C ARG A 53 4.38 -2.14 -0.22
N VAL A 54 3.27 -1.49 -0.50
CA VAL A 54 2.01 -1.57 0.23
C VAL A 54 1.13 -2.63 -0.45
N ILE A 55 0.56 -3.52 0.35
CA ILE A 55 -0.31 -4.61 -0.11
C ILE A 55 -1.64 -4.48 0.63
N ILE A 56 -2.72 -4.40 -0.13
CA ILE A 56 -4.08 -4.34 0.40
C ILE A 56 -4.92 -5.38 -0.33
N LYS A 57 -5.54 -6.28 0.42
CA LYS A 57 -6.45 -7.31 -0.09
C LYS A 57 -7.77 -7.21 0.66
N THR A 58 -8.87 -7.20 -0.06
CA THR A 58 -10.20 -7.11 0.53
C THR A 58 -11.21 -7.92 -0.26
N GLY A 59 -12.24 -8.42 0.44
CA GLY A 59 -13.42 -9.04 -0.18
C GLY A 59 -13.51 -10.55 0.02
N ILE A 60 -14.76 -11.03 0.15
CA ILE A 60 -15.05 -12.44 0.47
C ILE A 60 -15.21 -13.27 -0.80
N ILE A 61 -16.08 -12.83 -1.72
CA ILE A 61 -16.42 -13.53 -2.97
C ILE A 61 -15.63 -12.90 -4.11
N GLU A 62 -15.89 -11.63 -4.40
CA GLU A 62 -15.05 -10.80 -5.25
C GLU A 62 -13.85 -10.33 -4.43
N ARG A 63 -12.64 -10.71 -4.85
CA ARG A 63 -11.39 -10.30 -4.23
C ARG A 63 -10.81 -9.12 -4.98
N ARG A 64 -10.50 -8.05 -4.25
CA ARG A 64 -9.75 -6.89 -4.74
C ARG A 64 -8.39 -6.86 -4.08
N THR A 65 -7.36 -6.66 -4.89
CA THR A 65 -5.96 -6.62 -4.44
C THR A 65 -5.28 -5.41 -5.05
N LEU A 66 -4.73 -4.55 -4.20
CA LEU A 66 -3.84 -3.47 -4.58
C LEU A 66 -2.43 -3.81 -4.07
N GLU A 67 -1.48 -3.88 -5.00
CA GLU A 67 -0.05 -3.93 -4.67
C GLU A 67 0.63 -2.73 -5.31
N LEU A 68 1.14 -1.82 -4.48
CA LEU A 68 1.78 -0.59 -4.94
C LEU A 68 3.17 -0.46 -4.31
N ASN A 69 4.20 -0.33 -5.13
CA ASN A 69 5.56 -0.08 -4.63
C ASN A 69 5.60 1.26 -3.88
N LEU A 70 6.42 1.34 -2.83
CA LEU A 70 6.53 2.55 -2.00
C LEU A 70 6.94 3.79 -2.80
N ASN A 71 7.79 3.62 -3.81
CA ASN A 71 8.19 4.71 -4.71
C ASN A 71 7.08 5.19 -5.66
N LYS A 72 5.96 4.46 -5.72
CA LYS A 72 4.78 4.82 -6.51
C LYS A 72 3.62 5.32 -5.63
N VAL A 73 3.78 5.35 -4.32
CA VAL A 73 2.79 5.94 -3.41
C VAL A 73 3.07 7.45 -3.35
N GLU A 74 2.12 8.26 -3.81
CA GLU A 74 2.22 9.73 -3.72
C GLU A 74 1.72 10.21 -2.35
N SER A 75 0.55 9.74 -1.94
CA SER A 75 -0.01 10.07 -0.63
C SER A 75 -1.04 9.03 -0.18
N ILE A 76 -1.28 9.02 1.13
CA ILE A 76 -2.37 8.26 1.75
C ILE A 76 -3.21 9.22 2.55
N GLU A 77 -4.45 9.39 2.14
CA GLU A 77 -5.46 10.16 2.84
C GLU A 77 -6.21 9.24 3.83
N VAL A 78 -6.53 9.76 5.00
CA VAL A 78 -7.22 9.02 6.06
C VAL A 78 -8.47 9.77 6.45
N GLU A 79 -9.61 9.09 6.38
CA GLU A 79 -10.89 9.61 6.85
C GLU A 79 -11.40 8.77 8.03
N GLN A 80 -11.61 9.44 9.17
CA GLN A 80 -12.18 8.81 10.37
C GLN A 80 -13.37 9.60 10.89
N SER A 81 -14.53 8.94 10.93
CA SER A 81 -15.71 9.46 11.61
C SER A 81 -15.51 9.48 13.14
N LEU A 82 -16.43 10.14 13.87
CA LEU A 82 -16.44 10.11 15.34
C LEU A 82 -16.46 8.67 15.88
N TRP A 83 -17.29 7.81 15.27
CA TRP A 83 -17.35 6.39 15.62
C TRP A 83 -16.08 5.64 15.22
N GLY A 84 -15.50 5.97 14.07
CA GLY A 84 -14.22 5.41 13.64
C GLY A 84 -13.09 5.70 14.63
N ARG A 85 -13.04 6.92 15.17
CA ARG A 85 -12.07 7.27 16.23
C ARG A 85 -12.31 6.51 17.53
N LEU A 86 -13.57 6.37 17.97
CA LEU A 86 -13.90 5.66 19.20
C LEU A 86 -13.58 4.16 19.13
N PHE A 87 -13.83 3.53 17.98
CA PHE A 87 -13.64 2.09 17.77
C PHE A 87 -12.34 1.73 17.02
N GLY A 88 -11.51 2.72 16.69
CA GLY A 88 -10.20 2.51 16.05
C GLY A 88 -10.26 2.02 14.60
N PHE A 89 -11.27 2.44 13.82
CA PHE A 89 -11.35 2.13 12.39
C PHE A 89 -11.54 3.38 11.53
N GLY A 90 -11.31 3.25 10.23
CA GLY A 90 -11.59 4.31 9.27
C GLY A 90 -11.46 3.87 7.82
N GLN A 91 -11.42 4.85 6.95
CA GLN A 91 -11.20 4.70 5.52
C GLN A 91 -9.82 5.25 5.17
N ILE A 92 -9.16 4.61 4.21
CA ILE A 92 -7.97 5.14 3.59
C ILE A 92 -8.18 5.29 2.08
N GLU A 93 -7.56 6.30 1.52
CA GLU A 93 -7.44 6.46 0.08
C GLU A 93 -5.96 6.47 -0.28
N VAL A 94 -5.55 5.51 -1.11
CA VAL A 94 -4.18 5.39 -1.61
C VAL A 94 -4.11 6.09 -2.96
N ILE A 95 -3.23 7.08 -3.05
CA ILE A 95 -2.99 7.84 -4.27
C ILE A 95 -1.66 7.39 -4.85
N GLY A 96 -1.73 6.72 -6.00
CA GLY A 96 -0.57 6.24 -6.72
C GLY A 96 -0.05 7.24 -7.74
N THR A 97 1.19 7.03 -8.21
CA THR A 97 1.80 7.87 -9.24
C THR A 97 0.93 8.00 -10.48
N GLY A 98 0.66 9.24 -10.88
CA GLY A 98 -0.26 9.54 -11.98
C GLY A 98 -1.71 9.74 -11.55
N GLY A 99 -1.97 9.93 -10.24
CA GLY A 99 -3.26 10.34 -9.71
C GLY A 99 -4.32 9.23 -9.63
N THR A 100 -3.92 7.96 -9.75
CA THR A 100 -4.85 6.84 -9.54
C THR A 100 -5.22 6.77 -8.07
N ARG A 101 -6.52 6.79 -7.76
CA ARG A 101 -7.03 6.77 -6.38
C ARG A 101 -7.76 5.44 -6.13
N GLU A 102 -7.37 4.75 -5.07
CA GLU A 102 -8.07 3.55 -4.61
C GLU A 102 -8.48 3.68 -3.14
N GLN A 103 -9.76 3.44 -2.87
CA GLN A 103 -10.35 3.61 -1.55
C GLN A 103 -10.60 2.26 -0.89
N PHE A 104 -10.28 2.20 0.41
CA PHE A 104 -10.48 1.01 1.25
C PHE A 104 -11.12 1.39 2.58
N ASP A 105 -12.24 0.74 2.89
CA ASP A 105 -13.03 1.01 4.09
C ASP A 105 -12.71 0.06 5.24
N ARG A 106 -13.12 0.47 6.44
CA ARG A 106 -13.12 -0.36 7.67
C ARG A 106 -11.72 -0.89 8.02
N ILE A 107 -10.68 -0.13 7.67
CA ILE A 107 -9.32 -0.41 8.09
C ILE A 107 -9.21 -0.19 9.60
N GLY A 108 -8.51 -1.09 10.30
CA GLY A 108 -8.13 -0.86 11.69
C GLY A 108 -6.94 0.08 11.78
N GLN A 109 -6.97 1.02 12.73
CA GLN A 109 -5.87 1.93 13.01
C GLN A 109 -5.31 2.65 11.74
N PRO A 110 -6.16 3.36 10.96
CA PRO A 110 -5.74 3.95 9.67
C PRO A 110 -4.61 4.97 9.81
N LEU A 111 -4.53 5.69 10.93
CA LEU A 111 -3.47 6.66 11.19
C LEU A 111 -2.11 5.98 11.37
N ASP A 112 -2.08 4.84 12.07
CA ASP A 112 -0.86 4.04 12.26
C ASP A 112 -0.44 3.40 10.93
N PHE A 113 -1.40 2.92 10.13
CA PHE A 113 -1.14 2.44 8.78
C PHE A 113 -0.49 3.51 7.90
N ARG A 114 -1.06 4.72 7.85
CA ARG A 114 -0.50 5.86 7.11
C ARG A 114 0.92 6.19 7.58
N LYS A 115 1.13 6.22 8.90
CA LYS A 115 2.44 6.49 9.50
C LYS A 115 3.46 5.42 9.08
N ALA A 116 3.08 4.13 9.15
CA ALA A 116 3.94 3.03 8.73
C ALA A 116 4.33 3.11 7.24
N VAL A 117 3.40 3.52 6.36
CA VAL A 117 3.74 3.75 4.95
C VAL A 117 4.72 4.91 4.78
N ALA A 118 4.51 6.03 5.47
CA ALA A 118 5.43 7.16 5.39
C ALA A 118 6.85 6.77 5.82
N GLU A 119 6.97 6.11 6.98
CA GLU A 119 8.25 5.60 7.49
C GLU A 119 8.91 4.60 6.54
N ALA A 120 8.13 3.67 5.96
CA ALA A 120 8.64 2.71 5.00
C ALA A 120 9.14 3.38 3.70
N THR A 121 8.43 4.39 3.21
CA THR A 121 8.81 5.15 2.00
C THR A 121 10.11 5.93 2.23
N GLU A 122 10.26 6.59 3.38
CA GLU A 122 11.49 7.29 3.76
C GLU A 122 12.68 6.33 3.86
N ALA A 123 12.51 5.23 4.59
CA ALA A 123 13.54 4.19 4.75
C ALA A 123 13.94 3.55 3.41
N HIS A 124 12.99 3.31 2.51
CA HIS A 124 13.26 2.79 1.17
C HIS A 124 14.05 3.80 0.31
N GLY A 125 13.74 5.09 0.43
CA GLY A 125 14.48 6.16 -0.24
C GLY A 125 15.92 6.32 0.27
N GLU A 126 16.14 6.15 1.58
CA GLU A 126 17.48 6.10 2.18
C GLU A 126 18.27 4.87 1.73
N TYR A 127 17.66 3.69 1.78
CA TYR A 127 18.28 2.46 1.30
C TYR A 127 18.72 2.62 -0.16
N GLN A 128 17.85 3.15 -1.04
CA GLN A 128 18.23 3.42 -2.43
C GLN A 128 19.36 4.45 -2.56
N ARG A 129 19.45 5.46 -1.69
CA ARG A 129 20.58 6.42 -1.70
C ARG A 129 21.89 5.80 -1.22
N THR A 130 21.84 4.88 -0.26
CA THR A 130 23.02 4.24 0.32
C THR A 130 23.50 3.01 -0.48
N THR A 131 22.59 2.26 -1.10
CA THR A 131 22.89 1.07 -1.90
C THR A 131 22.86 1.31 -3.39
N ALA A 132 22.35 2.44 -3.87
CA ALA A 132 22.87 2.96 -5.13
C ALA A 132 24.36 3.07 -4.89
N ASP A 133 25.14 2.24 -5.61
CA ASP A 133 26.57 2.44 -5.77
C ASP A 133 26.85 3.95 -5.81
N PRO A 134 28.01 4.43 -5.32
CA PRO A 134 28.48 5.77 -5.64
C PRO A 134 28.76 5.85 -7.15
N ALA A 135 27.70 5.77 -7.96
CA ALA A 135 27.64 6.08 -9.36
C ALA A 135 27.84 7.59 -9.47
N PRO A 136 28.56 8.04 -10.50
CA PRO A 136 29.91 8.57 -10.36
C PRO A 136 29.91 10.05 -10.01
N ALA A 137 28.90 10.57 -9.32
CA ALA A 137 28.74 12.00 -9.04
C ALA A 137 29.95 12.58 -8.28
N ALA A 138 30.61 11.82 -7.39
CA ALA A 138 31.86 12.25 -6.76
C ALA A 138 33.09 12.19 -7.71
N VAL A 139 33.03 11.41 -8.79
CA VAL A 139 34.01 11.39 -9.88
C VAL A 139 33.68 12.46 -10.95
N GLN A 140 32.41 12.85 -11.04
CA GLN A 140 31.86 13.80 -12.01
C GLN A 140 31.82 15.25 -11.49
N ALA A 141 31.76 15.46 -10.17
CA ALA A 141 31.71 16.78 -9.53
C ALA A 141 33.10 17.37 -9.22
N ALA A 142 34.19 16.68 -9.58
CA ALA A 142 35.51 17.29 -9.61
C ALA A 142 35.61 18.18 -10.86
N ASP A 143 35.98 19.45 -10.65
CA ASP A 143 36.34 20.41 -11.70
C ASP A 143 37.26 19.70 -12.72
N PRO A 144 37.09 19.87 -14.05
CA PRO A 144 38.00 19.31 -15.05
C PRO A 144 39.49 19.52 -14.70
N GLN A 145 39.81 20.62 -14.02
CA GLN A 145 41.16 20.90 -13.50
C GLN A 145 41.60 19.95 -12.38
N GLU A 146 40.72 19.58 -11.47
CA GLU A 146 41.01 18.68 -10.34
C GLU A 146 41.28 17.24 -10.82
N ARG A 147 40.60 16.82 -11.90
CA ARG A 147 40.88 15.52 -12.56
C ARG A 147 42.25 15.49 -13.23
N LEU A 148 42.67 16.60 -13.85
CA LEU A 148 44.01 16.75 -14.43
C LEU A 148 45.10 16.71 -13.36
N ALA A 149 44.89 17.39 -12.23
CA ALA A 149 45.83 17.39 -11.10
C ALA A 149 46.00 16.00 -10.49
N LYS A 150 44.89 15.26 -10.31
CA LYS A 150 44.93 13.89 -9.78
C LYS A 150 45.57 12.90 -10.74
N ALA A 151 45.37 13.07 -12.05
CA ALA A 151 46.03 12.26 -13.07
C ALA A 151 47.55 12.54 -13.13
N GLN A 152 47.99 13.79 -12.91
CA GLN A 152 49.41 14.14 -12.81
C GLN A 152 50.07 13.50 -11.59
N ASP A 153 49.41 13.53 -10.43
CA ASP A 153 49.89 12.88 -9.20
C ASP A 153 50.04 11.35 -9.37
N MET A 154 49.16 10.71 -10.14
CA MET A 154 49.28 9.27 -10.45
C MET A 154 50.46 8.94 -11.37
N LEU A 155 50.81 9.85 -12.30
CA LEU A 155 51.98 9.73 -13.16
C LEU A 155 53.28 9.89 -12.36
N ASP A 156 53.33 10.88 -11.46
CA ASP A 156 54.50 11.14 -10.59
C ASP A 156 54.76 9.97 -9.62
N LYS A 157 53.69 9.28 -9.19
CA LYS A 157 53.77 8.06 -8.36
C LYS A 157 54.10 6.79 -9.15
N GLY A 158 54.21 6.87 -10.48
CA GLY A 158 54.47 5.72 -11.35
C GLY A 158 53.33 4.69 -11.40
N LEU A 159 52.10 5.10 -11.05
CA LEU A 159 50.92 4.23 -11.06
C LEU A 159 50.32 4.06 -12.46
N ILE A 160 50.64 4.98 -13.38
CA ILE A 160 50.18 4.99 -14.77
C ILE A 160 51.32 5.38 -15.71
N SER A 161 51.25 4.91 -16.96
CA SER A 161 52.21 5.22 -18.02
C SER A 161 51.98 6.62 -18.63
N GLN A 162 53.02 7.22 -19.21
CA GLN A 162 52.95 8.48 -19.96
C GLN A 162 51.90 8.42 -21.10
N GLU A 163 51.72 7.25 -21.72
CA GLU A 163 50.74 7.04 -22.78
C GLU A 163 49.30 7.05 -22.24
N GLU A 164 49.09 6.46 -21.06
CA GLU A 164 47.79 6.40 -20.39
C GLU A 164 47.38 7.79 -19.87
N PHE A 165 48.33 8.56 -19.35
CA PHE A 165 48.10 9.95 -18.94
C PHE A 165 47.70 10.85 -20.12
N ALA A 166 48.34 10.69 -21.29
CA ALA A 166 48.02 11.47 -22.48
C ALA A 166 46.56 11.24 -22.93
N GLN A 167 46.07 10.00 -22.86
CA GLN A 167 44.67 9.65 -23.20
C GLN A 167 43.67 10.26 -22.20
N ILE A 168 43.95 10.18 -20.90
CA ILE A 168 43.10 10.75 -19.85
C ILE A 168 43.00 12.27 -20.00
N ARG A 169 44.14 12.96 -20.24
CA ARG A 169 44.19 14.41 -20.47
C ARG A 169 43.39 14.83 -21.69
N GLN A 170 43.52 14.12 -22.81
CA GLN A 170 42.75 14.44 -24.03
C GLN A 170 41.25 14.28 -23.83
N ARG A 171 40.82 13.22 -23.11
CA ARG A 171 39.41 13.01 -22.79
C ARG A 171 38.83 14.11 -21.92
N ILE A 172 39.59 14.55 -20.90
CA ILE A 172 39.15 15.62 -19.99
C ILE A 172 39.10 16.98 -20.72
N VAL A 173 40.09 17.29 -21.57
CA VAL A 173 40.11 18.55 -22.34
C VAL A 173 39.00 18.59 -23.41
N ALA A 174 38.58 17.44 -23.93
CA ALA A 174 37.43 17.36 -24.86
C ALA A 174 36.07 17.51 -24.14
N GLU A 175 36.02 17.31 -22.82
CA GLU A 175 34.83 17.51 -21.98
C GLU A 175 34.72 18.95 -21.41
N MET A 176 35.75 19.80 -21.61
CA MET A 176 35.80 21.22 -21.23
C MET A 176 35.27 22.14 -22.33
#